data_AF-A0A6N6KN69-F1
#
_entry.id   AF-A0A6N6KN69-F1
#
_cell.length_a   1.000
_cell.length_b   1.000
_cell.length_c   1.000
_cell.angle_alpha   90.00
_cell.angle_beta   90.00
_cell.angle_gamma   90.00
#
_symmetry.space_group_name_H-M   'P 1'
#
loop_
_entity.id
_entity.type
_entity.pdbx_description
1 polymer ?
#
loop_
_entity_poly.entity_id
_entity_poly.type
_entity_poly.pdbx_seq_one_letter_code
_entity_poly.pdbx_strand_id
1 'polypeptide(L)'
;MTLDLKFIDGEMSDKTIQVELSTKAAKALKKRNKPLFVTMEVYFSCFVVKRVQFSETEPEWPSFEAGDNLNLSFRVIQSAPCNIHDLKGDNTPEYIEFPIKKRRKLLPHRLTIDFVNGEWQGSYIWNFRQSRAVA
;
A
#
# COMPACT_ATOMS: atom_id res chain seq x y z
N MET A 1 6.24 -17.57 -0.48
CA MET A 1 4.88 -18.16 -0.40
C MET A 1 3.97 -17.14 -1.03
N THR A 2 3.26 -17.50 -2.09
CA THR A 2 2.33 -16.58 -2.76
C THR A 2 0.96 -16.83 -2.16
N LEU A 3 0.38 -15.79 -1.54
CA LEU A 3 -0.99 -15.86 -1.07
C LEU A 3 -1.87 -15.18 -2.13
N ASP A 4 -2.71 -15.97 -2.78
CA ASP A 4 -3.77 -15.45 -3.63
C ASP A 4 -4.92 -15.02 -2.73
N LEU A 5 -4.90 -13.74 -2.35
CA LEU A 5 -5.93 -13.19 -1.49
C LEU A 5 -7.17 -12.84 -2.31
N LYS A 6 -8.26 -13.54 -2.04
CA LYS A 6 -9.58 -13.14 -2.52
C LYS A 6 -10.16 -12.15 -1.53
N PHE A 7 -10.44 -10.96 -2.06
CA PHE A 7 -11.09 -9.88 -1.34
C PHE A 7 -12.56 -10.26 -1.13
N ILE A 8 -13.01 -10.35 0.12
CA ILE A 8 -14.42 -10.51 0.45
C ILE A 8 -14.79 -9.50 1.55
N ASP A 9 -15.64 -8.56 1.14
CA ASP A 9 -16.55 -7.66 1.84
C ASP A 9 -16.09 -6.74 2.99
N GLY A 10 -16.02 -5.46 2.61
CA GLY A 10 -15.96 -4.25 3.42
C GLY A 10 -15.82 -3.04 2.49
N GLU A 11 -16.80 -2.83 1.61
CA GLU A 11 -16.84 -1.83 0.51
C GLU A 11 -15.92 -2.07 -0.71
N MET A 12 -16.37 -3.03 -1.53
CA MET A 12 -16.29 -3.12 -3.00
C MET A 12 -15.08 -2.50 -3.72
N SER A 13 -14.09 -3.34 -3.98
CA SER A 13 -13.50 -3.39 -5.32
C SER A 13 -13.24 -4.84 -5.72
N ASP A 14 -13.67 -5.24 -6.92
CA ASP A 14 -13.48 -6.55 -7.57
C ASP A 14 -12.00 -6.82 -7.95
N LYS A 15 -11.05 -6.09 -7.36
CA LYS A 15 -9.65 -6.12 -7.73
C LYS A 15 -8.82 -6.84 -6.67
N THR A 16 -8.25 -7.97 -7.08
CA THR A 16 -7.27 -8.71 -6.29
C THR A 16 -5.91 -8.02 -6.32
N ILE A 17 -5.35 -7.78 -5.13
CA ILE A 17 -3.93 -7.52 -4.90
C ILE A 17 -3.25 -8.84 -4.56
N GLN A 18 -2.23 -9.21 -5.34
CA GLN A 18 -1.40 -10.38 -5.04
C GLN A 18 -0.40 -10.03 -3.93
N VAL A 19 -0.37 -10.81 -2.84
CA VAL A 19 0.60 -10.60 -1.75
C VAL A 19 1.69 -11.67 -1.79
N GLU A 20 2.93 -11.20 -1.97
CA GLU A 20 4.11 -12.06 -2.00
C GLU A 20 4.91 -11.86 -0.71
N LEU A 21 4.95 -12.90 0.11
CA LEU A 21 5.79 -12.93 1.30
C LEU A 21 7.10 -13.65 0.98
N SER A 22 8.22 -13.00 1.32
CA SER A 22 9.50 -13.70 1.39
C SER A 22 9.44 -14.83 2.43
N THR A 23 10.37 -15.78 2.35
CA THR A 23 10.45 -16.85 3.36
C THR A 23 10.70 -16.31 4.77
N LYS A 24 11.43 -15.20 4.90
CA LYS A 24 11.69 -14.56 6.19
C LYS A 24 10.44 -13.86 6.72
N ALA A 25 9.74 -13.11 5.86
CA ALA A 25 8.47 -12.47 6.19
C ALA A 25 7.41 -13.48 6.62
N ALA A 26 7.23 -14.57 5.87
CA ALA A 26 6.27 -15.62 6.23
C ALA A 26 6.58 -16.26 7.59
N LYS A 27 7.87 -16.52 7.89
CA LYS A 27 8.29 -17.03 9.20
C LYS A 27 8.08 -16.02 10.32
N ALA A 28 8.35 -14.75 10.08
CA ALA A 28 8.15 -13.69 11.06
C ALA A 28 6.67 -13.48 11.35
N LEU A 29 5.81 -13.45 10.33
CA LEU A 29 4.37 -13.26 10.43
C LEU A 29 3.72 -14.37 11.28
N LYS A 30 4.07 -15.62 11.03
CA LYS A 30 3.56 -16.78 11.82
C LYS A 30 3.92 -16.75 13.30
N LYS A 31 4.95 -16.01 13.70
CA LYS A 31 5.37 -15.87 15.12
C LYS A 31 4.64 -14.72 15.83
N ARG A 32 3.85 -13.92 15.11
CA ARG A 32 3.18 -12.76 15.69
C ARG A 32 1.91 -13.18 16.43
N ASN A 33 1.75 -12.64 17.62
CA ASN A 33 0.53 -12.74 18.43
C ASN A 33 -0.37 -11.52 18.27
N LYS A 34 0.06 -10.52 17.48
CA LYS A 34 -0.67 -9.30 17.17
C LYS A 34 -0.82 -9.15 15.66
N PRO A 35 -1.91 -8.55 15.19
CA PRO A 35 -2.06 -8.18 13.79
C PRO A 35 -0.87 -7.34 13.28
N LEU A 36 -0.51 -7.53 12.01
CA LEU A 36 0.38 -6.66 11.26
C LEU A 36 -0.46 -5.84 10.29
N PHE A 37 -0.51 -4.53 10.49
CA PHE A 37 -1.15 -3.61 9.56
C PHE A 37 -0.13 -3.12 8.55
N VAL A 38 -0.44 -3.27 7.27
CA VAL A 38 0.40 -2.85 6.15
C VAL A 38 -0.35 -1.81 5.33
N THR A 39 0.11 -0.57 5.41
CA THR A 39 -0.52 0.55 4.69
C THR A 39 0.32 0.89 3.47
N MET A 40 -0.29 0.76 2.29
CA MET A 40 0.30 1.21 1.02
C MET A 40 -0.11 2.66 0.77
N GLU A 41 0.87 3.52 0.54
CA GLU A 41 0.65 4.95 0.36
C GLU A 41 1.25 5.40 -0.96
N VAL A 42 0.46 6.11 -1.76
CA VAL A 42 0.99 6.86 -2.89
C VAL A 42 0.74 8.34 -2.67
N TYR A 43 1.82 9.10 -2.77
CA TYR A 43 1.84 10.55 -2.67
C TYR A 43 1.85 11.11 -4.09
N PHE A 44 0.82 11.86 -4.46
CA PHE A 44 0.82 12.70 -5.66
C PHE A 44 1.28 14.10 -5.25
N SER A 45 2.60 14.30 -5.16
CA SER A 45 3.21 15.61 -5.01
C SER A 45 3.87 16.05 -6.34
N CYS A 46 4.85 16.96 -6.30
CA CYS A 46 5.74 17.25 -7.44
C CYS A 46 6.32 15.97 -8.09
N PHE A 47 6.51 14.90 -7.30
CA PHE A 47 6.90 13.57 -7.77
C PHE A 47 6.00 12.50 -7.16
N VAL A 48 5.76 11.41 -7.90
CA VAL A 48 5.01 10.27 -7.36
C VAL A 48 5.92 9.49 -6.42
N VAL A 49 5.61 9.52 -5.13
CA VAL A 49 6.31 8.73 -4.11
C VAL A 49 5.43 7.57 -3.65
N LYS A 50 6.02 6.39 -3.51
CA LYS A 50 5.35 5.17 -3.06
C LYS A 50 5.97 4.73 -1.74
N ARG A 51 5.16 4.38 -0.76
CA ARG A 51 5.62 3.88 0.55
C ARG A 51 4.76 2.72 1.02
N VAL A 52 5.38 1.83 1.78
CA VAL A 52 4.68 0.78 2.54
C VAL A 52 5.04 1.00 4.00
N GLN A 53 4.03 1.22 4.82
CA GLN A 53 4.18 1.38 6.27
C GLN A 53 3.69 0.12 6.98
N PHE A 54 4.36 -0.21 8.09
CA PHE A 54 4.06 -1.37 8.92
C PHE A 54 3.75 -0.90 10.34
N SER A 55 2.66 -1.37 10.92
CA SER A 55 2.20 -0.99 12.26
C SER A 55 1.61 -2.19 13.01
N GLU A 56 1.67 -2.17 14.34
CA GLU A 56 0.93 -3.10 15.20
C GLU A 56 -0.42 -2.53 15.67
N THR A 57 -0.62 -1.23 15.46
CA THR A 57 -1.87 -0.52 15.76
C THR A 57 -2.68 -0.37 14.49
N GLU A 58 -3.99 -0.58 14.62
CA GLU A 58 -4.93 -0.39 13.53
C GLU A 58 -4.85 1.05 13.01
N PRO A 59 -4.73 1.26 11.69
CA PRO A 59 -4.73 2.60 11.13
C PRO A 59 -6.12 3.23 11.27
N GLU A 60 -6.19 4.55 11.27
CA GLU A 60 -7.47 5.29 11.23
C GLU A 60 -8.23 5.05 9.91
N TRP A 61 -7.55 4.53 8.89
CA TRP A 61 -8.10 4.26 7.57
C TRP A 61 -8.66 2.85 7.50
N PRO A 62 -9.73 2.62 6.70
CA PRO A 62 -10.24 1.29 6.45
C PRO A 62 -9.12 0.32 6.07
N SER A 63 -9.02 -0.76 6.83
CA SER A 63 -8.15 -1.87 6.56
C SER A 63 -8.97 -3.13 6.33
N PHE A 64 -8.39 -4.09 5.62
CA PHE A 64 -9.05 -5.34 5.29
C PHE A 64 -8.15 -6.51 5.63
N GLU A 65 -8.76 -7.58 6.15
CA GLU A 65 -8.04 -8.77 6.54
C GLU A 65 -7.51 -9.51 5.29
N ALA A 66 -6.24 -9.83 5.33
CA ALA A 66 -5.47 -10.49 4.28
C ALA A 66 -5.00 -11.89 4.72
N GLY A 67 -5.56 -12.43 5.81
CA GLY A 67 -5.20 -13.72 6.40
C GLY A 67 -3.89 -13.69 7.19
N ASP A 68 -3.59 -14.75 7.95
CA ASP A 68 -2.36 -14.90 8.74
C ASP A 68 -2.04 -13.69 9.66
N ASN A 69 -3.07 -13.08 10.29
CA ASN A 69 -2.94 -11.86 11.10
C ASN A 69 -2.39 -10.64 10.32
N LEU A 70 -2.51 -10.63 8.99
CA LEU A 70 -2.14 -9.53 8.12
C LEU A 70 -3.38 -8.70 7.80
N ASN A 71 -3.29 -7.39 7.94
CA ASN A 71 -4.31 -6.44 7.50
C ASN A 71 -3.68 -5.46 6.52
N LEU A 72 -4.40 -5.11 5.46
CA LEU A 72 -3.91 -4.21 4.43
C LEU A 72 -4.78 -2.95 4.38
N SER A 73 -4.15 -1.81 4.12
CA SER A 73 -4.85 -0.57 3.78
C SER A 73 -4.17 0.09 2.58
N PHE A 74 -4.93 0.91 1.84
CA PHE A 74 -4.40 1.71 0.75
C PHE A 74 -4.96 3.11 0.80
N ARG A 75 -4.07 4.11 0.77
CA ARG A 75 -4.46 5.51 0.71
C ARG A 75 -3.67 6.30 -0.32
N VAL A 76 -4.32 7.34 -0.80
CA VAL A 76 -3.74 8.29 -1.74
C VAL A 76 -3.68 9.63 -1.06
N ILE A 77 -2.46 10.15 -0.98
CA ILE A 77 -2.15 11.40 -0.32
C ILE A 77 -1.82 12.40 -1.41
N GLN A 78 -2.49 13.54 -1.43
CA GLN A 78 -2.12 14.66 -2.27
C GLN A 78 -1.44 15.70 -1.39
N SER A 79 -0.26 16.18 -1.79
CA SER A 79 0.26 17.39 -1.16
C SER A 79 -0.45 18.60 -1.76
N ALA A 80 -0.50 19.72 -1.02
CA ALA A 80 -0.68 21.01 -1.65
C ALA A 80 0.25 21.15 -2.88
N PRO A 81 -0.15 21.88 -3.94
CA PRO A 81 0.67 22.07 -5.13
C PRO A 81 2.05 22.56 -4.70
N CYS A 82 3.06 21.75 -4.95
CA CYS A 82 4.43 22.04 -4.56
C CYS A 82 4.96 23.11 -5.52
N ASN A 83 5.17 24.33 -5.01
CA ASN A 83 5.99 25.29 -5.74
C ASN A 83 7.45 24.84 -5.58
N ILE A 84 8.22 24.82 -6.65
CA ILE A 84 9.66 24.51 -6.59
C ILE A 84 10.38 25.48 -5.62
N HIS A 85 9.84 26.70 -5.43
CA HIS A 85 10.30 27.65 -4.43
C HIS A 85 10.08 27.21 -2.97
N ASP A 86 9.10 26.34 -2.69
CA ASP A 86 8.78 25.84 -1.35
C ASP A 86 9.73 24.71 -0.91
N LEU A 87 10.55 24.18 -1.83
CA LEU A 87 11.60 23.21 -1.51
C LEU A 87 12.79 23.82 -0.75
N LYS A 88 12.83 25.16 -0.63
CA LYS A 88 13.81 25.87 0.20
C LYS A 88 13.16 26.33 1.51
N GLY A 89 13.36 25.56 2.57
CA GLY A 89 12.94 25.89 3.93
C GLY A 89 12.22 24.74 4.60
N ASP A 90 12.09 24.80 5.93
CA ASP A 90 11.43 23.82 6.81
C ASP A 90 9.90 23.68 6.56
N ASN A 91 9.40 24.13 5.41
CA ASN A 91 8.00 24.06 5.06
C ASN A 91 7.66 22.64 4.61
N THR A 92 7.24 21.82 5.57
CA THR A 92 6.62 20.54 5.28
C THR A 92 5.32 20.80 4.51
N PRO A 93 5.15 20.27 3.29
CA PRO A 93 3.92 20.48 2.53
C PRO A 93 2.74 19.96 3.33
N GLU A 94 1.67 20.76 3.45
CA GLU A 94 0.41 20.25 3.99
C GLU A 94 -0.12 19.14 3.08
N TYR A 95 -0.43 18.00 3.67
CA TYR A 95 -0.99 16.85 2.96
C TYR A 95 -2.50 16.82 3.18
N ILE A 96 -3.24 16.82 2.07
CA ILE A 96 -4.69 16.69 2.07
C ILE A 96 -5.02 15.34 1.43
N GLU A 97 -5.83 14.54 2.12
CA GLU A 97 -6.31 13.29 1.53
C GLU A 97 -7.25 13.58 0.36
N PHE A 98 -6.97 12.98 -0.79
CA PHE A 98 -7.79 13.20 -1.97
C PHE A 98 -8.98 12.24 -1.95
N PRO A 99 -10.24 12.73 -1.98
CA PRO A 99 -11.41 11.87 -2.04
C PRO A 99 -11.46 11.16 -3.40
N ILE A 100 -10.96 9.93 -3.45
CA ILE A 100 -10.85 9.18 -4.69
C ILE A 100 -12.22 8.64 -5.09
N LYS A 101 -12.88 9.28 -6.07
CA LYS A 101 -14.14 8.78 -6.65
C LYS A 101 -14.00 7.40 -7.33
N LYS A 102 -12.77 6.94 -7.61
CA LYS A 102 -12.45 5.64 -8.25
C LYS A 102 -11.25 4.93 -7.58
N ARG A 103 -11.26 4.78 -6.24
CA ARG A 103 -10.20 4.10 -5.44
C ARG A 103 -9.64 2.84 -6.11
N ARG A 104 -10.54 2.02 -6.65
CA ARG A 104 -10.23 0.77 -7.36
C ARG A 104 -9.14 0.88 -8.43
N LYS A 105 -9.18 1.90 -9.29
CA LYS A 105 -8.22 2.02 -10.40
C LYS A 105 -6.80 2.27 -9.90
N LEU A 106 -6.68 2.82 -8.70
CA LEU A 106 -5.41 3.19 -8.08
C LEU A 106 -4.88 2.10 -7.16
N LEU A 107 -5.65 1.07 -6.83
CA LEU A 107 -5.11 -0.08 -6.09
C LEU A 107 -3.96 -0.71 -6.88
N PRO A 108 -2.86 -1.10 -6.22
CA PRO A 108 -1.77 -1.80 -6.90
C PRO A 108 -2.18 -3.21 -7.30
N HIS A 109 -1.34 -3.88 -8.08
CA HIS A 109 -1.59 -5.26 -8.51
C HIS A 109 -0.90 -6.27 -7.62
N ARG A 110 0.27 -5.91 -7.10
CA ARG A 110 1.08 -6.79 -6.25
C ARG A 110 1.76 -5.99 -5.16
N LEU A 111 1.74 -6.55 -3.96
CA LEU A 111 2.47 -6.12 -2.78
C LEU A 111 3.48 -7.21 -2.43
N THR A 112 4.75 -6.83 -2.29
CA THR A 112 5.82 -7.71 -1.83
C THR A 112 6.24 -7.27 -0.43
N ILE A 113 6.32 -8.21 0.50
CA ILE A 113 6.73 -7.98 1.88
C ILE A 113 7.92 -8.88 2.22
N ASP A 114 8.95 -8.28 2.80
CA ASP A 114 10.13 -8.96 3.33
C ASP A 114 10.33 -8.61 4.82
N PHE A 115 11.16 -9.39 5.49
CA PHE A 115 11.59 -9.17 6.86
C PHE A 115 13.09 -9.37 6.96
N VAL A 116 13.82 -8.27 7.12
CA VAL A 116 15.29 -8.22 7.07
C VAL A 116 15.79 -7.46 8.29
N ASN A 117 16.77 -8.04 8.99
CA ASN A 117 17.40 -7.44 10.17
C ASN A 117 16.43 -7.00 11.29
N GLY A 118 15.30 -7.71 11.45
CA GLY A 118 14.29 -7.39 12.46
C GLY A 118 13.24 -6.37 12.00
N GLU A 119 13.33 -5.89 10.76
CA GLU A 119 12.45 -4.86 10.22
C GLU A 119 11.62 -5.38 9.05
N TRP A 120 10.37 -4.91 8.99
CA TRP A 120 9.48 -5.14 7.86
C TRP A 120 9.81 -4.20 6.72
N GLN A 121 9.87 -4.74 5.51
CA GLN A 121 10.09 -3.97 4.29
C GLN A 121 9.04 -4.33 3.27
N GLY A 122 8.60 -3.35 2.49
CA GLY A 122 7.56 -3.56 1.51
C GLY A 122 7.73 -2.70 0.27
N SER A 123 7.31 -3.25 -0.85
CA SER A 123 7.18 -2.52 -2.10
C SER A 123 5.98 -3.04 -2.88
N TYR A 124 5.47 -2.24 -3.79
CA TYR A 124 4.31 -2.63 -4.57
C TYR A 124 4.36 -2.04 -5.98
N ILE A 125 3.69 -2.72 -6.90
CA ILE A 125 3.71 -2.38 -8.32
C ILE A 125 2.31 -2.29 -8.89
N TRP A 126 2.18 -1.41 -9.89
CA TRP A 126 1.08 -1.45 -10.83
C TRP A 126 1.56 -2.13 -12.10
N ASN A 127 0.92 -3.23 -12.50
CA ASN A 127 1.13 -3.80 -13.81
C ASN A 127 0.36 -2.94 -14.82
N PHE A 128 1.05 -1.99 -15.44
CA PHE A 128 0.54 -1.35 -16.65
C PHE A 128 0.72 -2.32 -17.80
N ARG A 129 -0.15 -3.33 -17.92
CA ARG A 129 -0.33 -3.98 -19.22
C ARG A 129 -0.98 -2.94 -20.12
N GLN A 130 -0.16 -2.27 -20.95
CA GLN A 130 -0.66 -1.65 -22.16
C GLN A 130 -1.44 -2.74 -22.89
N SER A 131 -2.70 -2.48 -23.19
CA SER A 131 -3.49 -3.29 -24.10
C SER A 131 -2.64 -3.58 -25.33
N ARG A 132 -2.42 -4.88 -25.60
CA ARG A 132 -1.97 -5.34 -26.92
C ARG A 132 -2.82 -4.63 -27.97
N ALA A 133 -2.16 -4.10 -28.99
CA ALA A 133 -2.78 -3.60 -30.21
C ALA A 133 -3.91 -4.54 -30.63
N VAL A 134 -5.12 -3.98 -30.81
CA VAL A 134 -6.14 -4.62 -31.63
C VAL A 134 -5.85 -4.17 -33.06
N ALA A 135 -5.72 -5.16 -33.92
CA ALA A 135 -5.37 -5.09 -35.32
C ALA A 135 -6.29 -4.18 -36.14
#